data_AF-A0A965CGS0-F1
#
_entry.id   AF-A0A965CGS0-F1
#
_cell.length_a   1.000
_cell.length_b   1.000
_cell.length_c   1.000
_cell.angle_alpha   90.00
_cell.angle_beta   90.00
_cell.angle_gamma   90.00
#
_symmetry.space_group_name_H-M   'P 1'
#
loop_
_entity.id
_entity.type
_entity.pdbx_description
1 polymer ?
#
loop_
_entity_poly.entity_id
_entity_poly.type
_entity_poly.pdbx_seq_one_letter_code
_entity_poly.pdbx_strand_id
1 'polypeptide(L)'
;MAVIPNAFALPSGPLDVGGTCPQLSPNACHACYAARLESGPFADFARVTVRNLETLQALHKVGKRAAVDALCALVDRSAALQIAAGVASPSFRWMSSGDIFAPWFAVVVREVQKARPAVTFWGYTRSVKYLRHLIGDGLPDNARWFVSVDADNVRTH
;
A
#
# COMPACT_ATOMS: atom_id res chain seq x y z
N MET A 1 -6.55 12.45 1.61
CA MET A 1 -5.47 13.32 1.09
C MET A 1 -4.16 12.71 1.58
N ALA A 2 -3.25 12.31 0.69
CA ALA A 2 -2.03 11.61 1.11
C ALA A 2 -1.11 12.57 1.88
N VAL A 3 -0.67 12.17 3.08
CA VAL A 3 0.29 12.94 3.89
C VAL A 3 1.69 12.92 3.26
N ILE A 4 1.97 11.90 2.44
CA ILE A 4 3.22 11.75 1.68
C ILE A 4 2.88 11.89 0.19
N PRO A 5 3.44 12.88 -0.53
CA PRO A 5 3.03 13.22 -1.91
C PRO A 5 3.12 12.08 -2.92
N ASN A 6 4.02 11.12 -2.69
CA ASN A 6 4.30 9.99 -3.57
C ASN A 6 4.06 8.63 -2.91
N ALA A 7 3.21 8.55 -1.89
CA ALA A 7 2.89 7.27 -1.26
C ALA A 7 1.42 7.11 -0.91
N PHE A 8 0.98 5.86 -0.92
CA PHE A 8 -0.29 5.46 -0.34
C PHE A 8 -0.06 4.83 1.04
N ALA A 9 -0.99 5.05 1.97
CA ALA A 9 -0.87 4.57 3.33
C ALA A 9 -2.19 3.96 3.81
N LEU A 10 -2.08 2.87 4.56
CA LEU A 10 -3.18 2.16 5.19
C LEU A 10 -2.90 2.01 6.70
N PRO A 11 -3.92 1.74 7.53
CA PRO A 11 -3.74 1.59 8.97
C PRO A 11 -2.79 0.43 9.24
N SER A 12 -1.77 0.66 10.04
CA SER A 12 -0.88 -0.40 10.48
C SER A 12 -1.57 -1.29 11.52
N GLY A 13 -1.08 -2.52 11.66
CA GLY A 13 -1.52 -3.43 12.72
C GLY A 13 -2.38 -4.60 12.25
N PRO A 14 -2.71 -5.52 13.18
CA PRO A 14 -3.46 -6.72 12.88
C PRO A 14 -4.88 -6.44 12.35
N LEU A 15 -5.42 -7.37 11.54
CA LEU A 15 -6.74 -7.19 10.92
C LEU A 15 -7.87 -7.13 11.96
N ASP A 16 -7.76 -7.89 13.06
CA ASP A 16 -8.76 -8.01 14.13
C ASP A 16 -8.90 -6.74 14.98
N VAL A 17 -7.91 -5.85 14.94
CA VAL A 17 -7.96 -4.51 15.58
C VAL A 17 -8.15 -3.37 14.57
N GLY A 18 -8.51 -3.70 13.32
CA GLY A 18 -8.79 -2.71 12.27
C GLY A 18 -7.58 -2.25 11.45
N GLY A 19 -6.43 -2.91 11.61
CA GLY A 19 -5.23 -2.68 10.80
C GLY A 19 -5.26 -3.41 9.45
N THR A 20 -4.15 -3.35 8.72
CA THR A 20 -3.99 -3.95 7.37
C THR A 20 -2.78 -4.86 7.22
N CYS A 21 -2.19 -5.31 8.33
CA CYS A 21 -0.99 -6.14 8.35
C CYS A 21 -1.34 -7.58 8.83
N PRO A 22 -1.77 -8.47 7.92
CA PRO A 22 -2.37 -9.75 8.25
C PRO A 22 -1.40 -10.87 8.65
N GLN A 23 -0.09 -10.65 8.49
CA GLN A 23 0.97 -11.61 8.81
C GLN A 23 1.96 -11.00 9.81
N LEU A 24 1.42 -10.26 10.78
CA LEU A 24 2.20 -9.72 11.89
C LEU A 24 2.54 -10.81 12.90
N SER A 25 3.77 -10.79 13.41
CA SER A 25 4.05 -11.30 14.74
C SER A 25 3.56 -10.27 15.78
N PRO A 26 3.04 -10.70 16.94
CA PRO A 26 2.59 -9.78 18.01
C PRO A 26 3.67 -8.76 18.42
N ASN A 27 4.94 -9.17 18.42
CA ASN A 27 6.07 -8.31 18.77
C ASN A 27 6.41 -7.27 17.69
N ALA A 28 6.22 -7.61 16.42
CA ALA A 28 6.50 -6.71 15.30
C ALA A 28 5.61 -5.46 15.29
N CYS A 29 4.40 -5.52 15.85
CA CYS A 29 3.47 -4.37 15.84
C CYS A 29 3.79 -3.32 16.91
N HIS A 30 4.17 -3.75 18.13
CA HIS A 30 4.48 -2.83 19.23
C HIS A 30 5.72 -1.94 18.93
N ALA A 31 6.66 -2.44 18.14
CA ALA A 31 7.85 -1.71 17.71
C ALA A 31 7.78 -1.25 16.24
N CYS A 32 6.64 -1.45 15.55
CA CYS A 32 6.49 -1.04 14.16
C CYS A 32 6.60 0.48 14.06
N TYR A 33 7.54 0.97 13.25
CA TYR A 33 7.67 2.40 12.97
C TYR A 33 6.36 3.00 12.44
N ALA A 34 5.61 2.25 11.62
CA ALA A 34 4.32 2.69 11.10
C ALA A 34 3.26 2.85 12.20
N ALA A 35 3.21 1.93 13.16
CA ALA A 35 2.33 2.05 14.33
C ALA A 35 2.72 3.24 15.22
N ARG A 36 4.04 3.50 15.36
CA ARG A 36 4.54 4.69 16.07
C ARG A 36 4.14 5.99 15.38
N LEU A 37 4.20 6.04 14.04
CA LEU A 37 3.74 7.18 13.25
C LEU A 37 2.22 7.40 13.31
N GLU A 38 1.44 6.38 13.64
CA GLU A 38 -0.01 6.51 13.81
C GLU A 38 -0.38 6.93 15.24
N SER A 39 0.59 6.97 16.16
CA SER A 39 0.42 7.40 17.55
C SER A 39 1.09 8.77 17.81
N GLY A 40 0.64 9.47 18.85
CA GLY A 40 1.30 10.71 19.32
C GLY A 40 1.11 11.92 18.37
N PRO A 41 2.16 12.69 18.05
CA PRO A 41 2.05 14.00 17.37
C PRO A 41 1.56 13.92 15.91
N PHE A 42 1.35 12.72 15.37
CA PHE A 42 0.98 12.46 13.99
C PHE A 42 -0.45 11.91 13.84
N ALA A 43 -1.36 12.24 14.78
CA ALA A 43 -2.76 11.77 14.77
C ALA A 43 -3.50 12.03 13.44
N ASP A 44 -3.11 13.06 12.70
CA ASP A 44 -3.66 13.39 11.38
C ASP A 44 -3.32 12.33 10.33
N PHE A 45 -2.13 11.72 10.43
CA PHE A 45 -1.71 10.60 9.59
C PHE A 45 -2.61 9.38 9.83
N ALA A 46 -2.87 9.03 11.08
CA ALA A 46 -3.77 7.94 11.44
C ALA A 46 -5.19 8.13 10.90
N ARG A 47 -5.73 9.35 10.98
CA ARG A 47 -7.06 9.64 10.39
C ARG A 47 -7.07 9.48 8.88
N VAL A 48 -5.98 9.87 8.20
CA VAL A 48 -5.84 9.68 6.75
C VAL A 48 -5.76 8.20 6.38
N THR A 49 -4.98 7.40 7.11
CA THR A 49 -4.85 5.97 6.80
C THR A 49 -6.17 5.23 6.99
N VAL A 50 -6.91 5.50 8.06
CA VAL A 50 -8.24 4.92 8.30
C VAL A 50 -9.20 5.30 7.18
N ARG A 51 -9.29 6.59 6.83
CA ARG A 51 -10.14 7.05 5.73
C ARG A 51 -9.80 6.41 4.40
N ASN A 52 -8.51 6.20 4.12
CA ASN A 52 -8.06 5.52 2.91
C ASN A 52 -8.57 4.07 2.86
N LEU A 53 -8.48 3.34 3.97
CA LEU A 53 -9.00 1.97 4.07
C LEU A 53 -10.51 1.92 3.86
N GLU A 54 -11.27 2.77 4.56
CA GLU A 54 -12.73 2.86 4.44
C GLU A 54 -13.14 3.17 2.99
N THR A 55 -12.46 4.12 2.36
CA THR A 55 -12.70 4.50 0.96
C THR A 55 -12.44 3.32 0.03
N LEU A 56 -11.33 2.60 0.21
CA LEU A 56 -11.01 1.44 -0.60
C LEU A 56 -12.02 0.30 -0.42
N GLN A 57 -12.47 0.05 0.80
CA GLN A 57 -13.49 -0.94 1.09
C GLN A 57 -14.84 -0.56 0.46
N ALA A 58 -15.22 0.72 0.52
CA ALA A 58 -16.42 1.22 -0.13
C ALA A 58 -16.34 1.08 -1.66
N LEU A 59 -15.20 1.46 -2.27
CA LEU A 59 -14.96 1.28 -3.70
C LEU A 59 -14.99 -0.19 -4.11
N HIS A 60 -14.43 -1.08 -3.29
CA HIS A 60 -14.47 -2.52 -3.56
C HIS A 60 -15.90 -3.06 -3.62
N LYS A 61 -16.81 -2.57 -2.76
CA LYS A 61 -18.25 -2.92 -2.79
C LYS A 61 -18.93 -2.48 -4.08
N VAL A 62 -18.54 -1.32 -4.64
CA VAL A 62 -19.03 -0.86 -5.96
C VAL A 62 -18.46 -1.74 -7.08
N GLY A 63 -17.18 -2.08 -6.98
CA GLY A 63 -16.53 -3.03 -7.85
C GLY A 63 -15.04 -2.79 -7.96
N LYS A 64 -14.29 -3.85 -8.29
CA LYS A 64 -12.84 -3.80 -8.46
C LYS A 64 -12.37 -2.66 -9.38
N ARG A 65 -13.12 -2.38 -10.46
CA ARG A 65 -12.78 -1.34 -11.42
C ARG A 65 -12.80 0.06 -10.79
N ALA A 66 -13.77 0.35 -9.92
CA ALA A 66 -13.84 1.62 -9.22
C ALA A 66 -12.61 1.85 -8.32
N ALA A 67 -12.13 0.80 -7.63
CA ALA A 67 -10.91 0.88 -6.84
C ALA A 67 -9.66 1.12 -7.70
N VAL A 68 -9.56 0.46 -8.87
CA VAL A 68 -8.47 0.69 -9.84
C VAL A 68 -8.50 2.12 -10.35
N ASP A 69 -9.64 2.62 -10.81
CA ASP A 69 -9.76 3.97 -11.38
C ASP A 69 -9.42 5.05 -10.34
N ALA A 70 -9.89 4.90 -9.10
CA ALA A 70 -9.58 5.82 -8.02
C ALA A 70 -8.08 5.86 -7.66
N LEU A 71 -7.42 4.69 -7.60
CA LEU A 71 -5.99 4.64 -7.32
C LEU A 71 -5.14 5.10 -8.50
N CYS A 72 -5.56 4.85 -9.74
CA CYS A 72 -4.95 5.45 -10.93
C CYS A 72 -5.00 6.98 -10.85
N ALA A 73 -6.15 7.57 -10.53
CA ALA A 73 -6.28 9.03 -10.38
C ALA A 73 -5.38 9.59 -9.26
N LEU A 74 -5.21 8.85 -8.16
CA LEU A 74 -4.26 9.22 -7.11
C LEU A 74 -2.82 9.21 -7.62
N VAL A 75 -2.41 8.15 -8.33
CA VAL A 75 -1.07 8.03 -8.91
C VAL A 75 -0.82 9.14 -9.93
N ASP A 76 -1.79 9.44 -10.79
CA ASP A 76 -1.69 10.50 -11.79
C ASP A 76 -1.49 11.86 -11.14
N ARG A 77 -2.27 12.16 -10.09
CA ARG A 77 -2.11 13.38 -9.31
C ARG A 77 -0.73 13.46 -8.66
N SER A 78 -0.27 12.36 -8.08
CA SER A 78 1.07 12.28 -7.47
C SER A 78 2.18 12.52 -8.49
N ALA A 79 2.09 11.89 -9.66
CA ALA A 79 3.07 12.04 -10.73
C ALA A 79 3.09 13.47 -11.27
N ALA A 80 1.92 14.08 -11.48
CA ALA A 80 1.82 15.48 -11.92
C ALA A 80 2.48 16.44 -10.92
N LEU A 81 2.29 16.23 -9.61
CA LEU A 81 2.95 17.02 -8.56
C LEU A 81 4.46 16.86 -8.57
N GLN A 82 4.96 15.64 -8.80
CA GLN A 82 6.40 15.37 -8.91
C GLN A 82 7.00 16.05 -10.16
N ILE A 83 6.34 15.96 -11.31
CA ILE A 83 6.77 16.62 -12.55
C ILE A 83 6.80 18.13 -12.37
N ALA A 84 5.76 18.71 -11.76
CA ALA A 84 5.70 20.14 -11.46
C ALA A 84 6.84 20.59 -10.52
N ALA A 85 7.35 19.69 -9.69
CA ALA A 85 8.52 19.91 -8.83
C ALA A 85 9.87 19.62 -9.52
N GLY A 86 9.89 19.34 -10.83
CA GLY A 86 11.10 19.09 -11.61
C GLY A 86 11.62 17.65 -11.56
N VAL A 87 10.83 16.69 -11.05
CA VAL A 87 11.21 15.27 -11.04
C VAL A 87 11.06 14.68 -12.44
N ALA A 88 12.18 14.28 -13.05
CA ALA A 88 12.22 13.75 -14.42
C ALA A 88 11.51 12.39 -14.57
N SER A 89 11.55 11.54 -13.55
CA SER A 89 10.91 10.23 -13.55
C SER A 89 10.09 10.04 -12.27
N PRO A 90 8.76 10.23 -12.32
CA PRO A 90 7.91 10.07 -11.14
C PRO A 90 7.95 8.65 -10.59
N SER A 91 7.93 8.56 -9.26
CA SER A 91 7.83 7.29 -8.56
C SER A 91 6.65 7.27 -7.61
N PHE A 92 6.13 6.09 -7.30
CA PHE A 92 5.04 5.93 -6.35
C PHE A 92 5.32 4.75 -5.42
N ARG A 93 5.34 5.04 -4.12
CA ARG A 93 5.53 4.06 -3.06
C ARG A 93 4.17 3.49 -2.64
N TRP A 94 4.02 2.18 -2.78
CA TRP A 94 2.94 1.46 -2.13
C TRP A 94 3.24 1.30 -0.64
N MET A 95 2.28 1.71 0.20
CA MET A 95 2.22 1.44 1.64
C MET A 95 3.40 2.05 2.41
N SER A 96 3.33 3.36 2.66
CA SER A 96 4.17 4.00 3.69
C SER A 96 3.76 3.58 5.11
N SER A 97 2.51 3.16 5.29
CA SER A 97 1.96 2.44 6.45
C SER A 97 1.00 1.36 5.96
N GLY A 98 0.76 0.37 6.81
CA GLY A 98 -0.08 -0.79 6.50
C GLY A 98 0.56 -1.78 5.53
N ASP A 99 -0.23 -2.71 5.01
CA ASP A 99 0.23 -3.74 4.07
C ASP A 99 -0.89 -4.19 3.11
N ILE A 100 -0.57 -5.11 2.21
CA ILE A 100 -1.54 -5.82 1.38
C ILE A 100 -2.40 -6.67 2.31
N PHE A 101 -3.65 -6.27 2.50
CA PHE A 101 -4.54 -6.90 3.48
C PHE A 101 -5.51 -7.92 2.88
N ALA A 102 -5.65 -7.96 1.55
CA ALA A 102 -6.59 -8.85 0.88
C ALA A 102 -6.15 -9.22 -0.56
N PRO A 103 -6.57 -10.40 -1.07
CA PRO A 103 -6.29 -10.82 -2.45
C PRO A 103 -6.77 -9.82 -3.50
N TRP A 104 -7.97 -9.26 -3.33
CA TRP A 104 -8.55 -8.32 -4.28
C TRP A 104 -7.72 -7.03 -4.35
N PHE A 105 -7.18 -6.59 -3.21
CA PHE A 105 -6.38 -5.36 -3.14
C PHE A 105 -5.04 -5.55 -3.84
N ALA A 106 -4.40 -6.71 -3.67
CA ALA A 106 -3.20 -7.09 -4.42
C ALA A 106 -3.42 -7.04 -5.93
N VAL A 107 -4.57 -7.55 -6.42
CA VAL A 107 -4.94 -7.47 -7.84
C VAL A 107 -5.12 -6.01 -8.26
N VAL A 108 -5.84 -5.20 -7.48
CA VAL A 108 -6.03 -3.77 -7.78
C VAL A 108 -4.70 -3.05 -7.93
N VAL A 109 -3.76 -3.26 -7.01
CA VAL A 109 -2.41 -2.67 -7.05
C VAL A 109 -1.68 -3.06 -8.34
N ARG A 110 -1.72 -4.34 -8.72
CA ARG A 110 -1.13 -4.83 -9.97
C ARG A 110 -1.74 -4.16 -11.20
N GLU A 111 -3.06 -4.04 -11.25
CA GLU A 111 -3.75 -3.40 -12.39
C GLU A 111 -3.41 -1.92 -12.51
N VAL A 112 -3.23 -1.20 -11.39
CA VAL A 112 -2.75 0.19 -11.40
C VAL A 112 -1.33 0.30 -11.96
N GLN A 113 -0.44 -0.62 -11.54
CA GLN A 113 0.95 -0.66 -12.03
C GLN A 113 1.00 -0.87 -13.56
N LYS A 114 0.21 -1.82 -14.07
CA LYS A 114 0.05 -2.07 -15.52
C LYS A 114 -0.50 -0.86 -16.27
N ALA A 115 -1.47 -0.15 -15.67
CA ALA A 115 -2.12 0.99 -16.30
C ALA A 115 -1.24 2.25 -16.37
N ARG A 116 -0.09 2.29 -15.67
CA ARG A 116 0.78 3.47 -15.55
C ARG A 116 2.25 3.14 -15.78
N PRO A 117 2.64 2.69 -16.99
CA PRO A 117 4.01 2.29 -17.29
C PRO A 117 5.04 3.42 -17.13
N ALA A 118 4.62 4.69 -17.23
CA ALA A 118 5.48 5.86 -17.05
C ALA A 118 5.84 6.18 -15.59
N VAL A 119 5.21 5.52 -14.61
CA VAL A 119 5.50 5.71 -13.19
C VAL A 119 6.26 4.51 -12.66
N THR A 120 7.36 4.74 -11.95
CA THR A 120 8.10 3.68 -11.26
C THR A 120 7.46 3.37 -9.92
N PHE A 121 7.01 2.14 -9.71
CA PHE A 121 6.38 1.70 -8.48
C PHE A 121 7.35 0.91 -7.62
N TRP A 122 7.26 1.12 -6.30
CA TRP A 122 7.95 0.27 -5.36
C TRP A 122 7.17 0.09 -4.06
N GLY A 123 7.40 -1.01 -3.34
CA GLY A 123 6.73 -1.26 -2.05
C GLY A 123 7.42 -2.35 -1.24
N TYR A 124 7.19 -2.31 0.07
CA TYR A 124 7.55 -3.39 0.98
C TYR A 124 6.28 -4.15 1.37
N THR A 125 6.36 -5.47 1.48
CA THR A 125 5.25 -6.27 2.01
C THR A 125 5.77 -7.41 2.88
N ARG A 126 5.00 -7.71 3.92
CA ARG A 126 5.12 -8.93 4.74
C ARG A 126 4.00 -9.91 4.44
N SER A 127 3.00 -9.48 3.66
CA SER A 127 1.84 -10.27 3.27
C SER A 127 2.17 -11.25 2.14
N VAL A 128 3.13 -12.16 2.37
CA VAL A 128 3.57 -13.22 1.45
C VAL A 128 2.39 -14.01 0.88
N LYS A 129 1.34 -14.27 1.69
CA LYS A 129 0.16 -15.02 1.24
C LYS A 129 -0.60 -14.37 0.07
N TYR A 130 -0.41 -13.07 -0.16
CA TYR A 130 -1.07 -12.34 -1.24
C TYR A 130 -0.16 -12.05 -2.44
N LEU A 131 1.13 -12.43 -2.39
CA LEU A 131 2.07 -12.18 -3.48
C LEU A 131 1.62 -12.81 -4.80
N ARG A 132 1.02 -14.01 -4.79
CA ARG A 132 0.50 -14.62 -6.02
C ARG A 132 -0.53 -13.74 -6.74
N HIS A 133 -1.32 -12.98 -5.99
CA HIS A 133 -2.34 -12.09 -6.54
C HIS A 133 -1.74 -10.78 -7.07
N LEU A 134 -0.69 -10.30 -6.42
CA LEU A 134 0.09 -9.13 -6.82
C LEU A 134 0.95 -9.42 -8.07
N ILE A 135 1.58 -10.59 -8.14
CA ILE A 135 2.44 -11.00 -9.26
C ILE A 135 1.57 -11.47 -10.43
N GLY A 136 0.54 -12.29 -10.20
CA GLY A 136 -0.20 -12.93 -11.28
C GLY A 136 0.74 -13.75 -12.18
N ASP A 137 0.64 -13.53 -13.49
CA ASP A 137 1.49 -14.17 -14.49
C ASP A 137 2.87 -13.50 -14.65
N GLY A 138 3.08 -12.37 -13.96
CA GLY A 138 4.31 -11.58 -14.03
C GLY A 138 4.13 -10.19 -13.44
N LEU A 139 5.13 -9.75 -12.67
CA LEU A 139 5.15 -8.40 -12.14
C LEU A 139 5.43 -7.40 -13.29
N PRO A 140 4.72 -6.26 -13.37
CA PRO A 140 5.01 -5.23 -14.37
C PRO A 140 6.47 -4.73 -14.28
N ASP A 141 7.10 -4.45 -15.43
CA ASP A 141 8.51 -4.03 -15.50
C ASP A 141 8.82 -2.74 -14.72
N ASN A 142 7.81 -1.89 -14.55
CA ASN A 142 7.86 -0.65 -13.78
C ASN A 142 7.62 -0.85 -12.28
N ALA A 143 7.48 -2.08 -11.77
CA ALA A 143 7.22 -2.35 -10.37
C ALA A 143 8.36 -3.13 -9.70
N ARG A 144 8.69 -2.76 -8.46
CA ARG A 144 9.64 -3.47 -7.60
C ARG A 144 9.03 -3.73 -6.23
N TRP A 145 9.09 -4.97 -5.76
CA TRP A 145 8.56 -5.35 -4.46
C TRP A 145 9.63 -6.00 -3.62
N PHE A 146 9.71 -5.56 -2.37
CA PHE A 146 10.64 -6.09 -1.39
C PHE A 146 9.83 -6.84 -0.33
N VAL A 147 10.18 -8.10 -0.09
CA VAL A 147 9.55 -8.90 0.96
C VAL A 147 10.35 -8.71 2.24
N SER A 148 9.70 -8.22 3.29
CA SER A 148 10.34 -8.08 4.60
C SER A 148 10.36 -9.43 5.29
N VAL A 149 11.49 -10.12 5.18
CA VAL A 149 11.73 -11.42 5.82
C VAL A 149 12.43 -11.19 7.16
N ASP A 150 11.71 -11.39 8.26
CA ASP A 150 12.28 -11.48 9.61
C ASP A 150 12.07 -12.90 10.15
N ALA A 151 12.78 -13.26 11.23
CA ALA A 151 12.76 -14.61 11.79
C ALA A 151 11.34 -15.09 12.16
N ASP A 152 10.44 -14.16 12.46
CA ASP A 152 9.05 -14.44 12.78
C ASP A 152 8.21 -14.78 11.53
N ASN A 153 8.54 -14.18 10.38
CA ASN A 153 7.84 -14.42 9.10
C ASN A 153 8.27 -15.70 8.37
N VAL A 154 9.45 -16.25 8.66
CA VAL A 154 9.96 -17.47 7.99
C VAL A 154 9.36 -18.76 8.56
N ARG A 155 8.92 -18.75 9.81
CA ARG A 155 8.44 -19.97 10.51
C ARG A 155 6.96 -20.27 10.35
N THR A 156 6.18 -19.36 9.76
CA THR A 156 4.71 -19.40 9.76
C THR A 156 4.10 -19.54 8.35
N HIS A 157 4.91 -19.77 7.32
CA HIS A 157 4.52 -19.98 5.91
C HIS A 157 5.16 -21.26 5.37
#